data_AF-A0A1I6VGJ9-F1
#
_entry.id   AF-A0A1I6VGJ9-F1
#
_cell.length_a   1.000
_cell.length_b   1.000
_cell.length_c   1.000
_cell.angle_alpha   90.00
_cell.angle_beta   90.00
_cell.angle_gamma   90.00
#
_symmetry.space_group_name_H-M   'P 1'
#
loop_
_entity.id
_entity.type
_entity.pdbx_description
1 polymer ?
#
loop_
_entity_poly.entity_id
_entity_poly.type
_entity_poly.pdbx_seq_one_letter_code
_entity_poly.pdbx_strand_id
1 'polypeptide(L)'
;MMENKTGRAVSQDDWKRTQVRMPQEQYEVLMKYAEKNNLSLNTAMLELMDLGLKSKAEGKSGRSIYFNDLNCVEDYPKQPLHERTAHVEQMISDLFYRNPQYQLINIETLNDGKKIRYWYSIPRSESFRD
;
A
#
# COMPACT_ATOMS: atom_id res chain seq x y z
N MET A 1 -9.40 -27.09 36.53
CA MET A 1 -8.97 -26.27 35.37
C MET A 1 -7.51 -25.96 35.59
N MET A 2 -6.61 -26.45 34.74
CA MET A 2 -5.16 -26.20 34.85
C MET A 2 -4.84 -24.84 34.25
N GLU A 3 -4.46 -23.88 35.09
CA GLU A 3 -3.77 -22.67 34.67
C GLU A 3 -2.36 -23.07 34.20
N ASN A 4 -2.10 -22.91 32.90
CA ASN A 4 -0.75 -22.97 32.37
C ASN A 4 0.04 -21.77 32.93
N LYS A 5 0.74 -21.97 34.05
CA LYS A 5 1.77 -21.06 34.57
C LYS A 5 3.03 -21.16 33.71
N THR A 6 3.01 -20.59 32.50
CA THR A 6 4.23 -20.34 31.74
C THR A 6 4.77 -18.96 32.10
N GLY A 7 5.72 -18.91 33.04
CA GLY A 7 6.65 -17.80 33.26
C GLY A 7 6.02 -16.52 33.84
N ARG A 8 6.77 -15.79 34.67
CA ARG A 8 6.39 -14.44 35.11
C ARG A 8 6.04 -13.60 33.87
N ALA A 9 4.91 -12.88 33.90
CA ALA A 9 4.70 -11.75 33.00
C ALA A 9 5.79 -10.72 33.33
N VAL A 10 6.88 -10.77 32.57
CA VAL A 10 8.00 -9.83 32.71
C VAL A 10 7.50 -8.51 32.11
N SER A 11 7.44 -7.47 32.94
CA SER A 11 7.00 -6.16 32.48
C SER A 11 8.05 -5.55 31.55
N GLN A 12 7.65 -4.70 30.60
CA GLN A 12 8.57 -4.08 29.64
C GLN A 12 9.70 -3.28 30.35
N ASP A 13 9.44 -2.83 31.59
CA ASP A 13 10.39 -2.13 32.46
C ASP A 13 11.55 -3.00 32.96
N ASP A 14 11.42 -4.33 32.94
CA ASP A 14 12.46 -5.27 33.38
C ASP A 14 13.52 -5.53 32.29
N TRP A 15 13.25 -5.16 31.04
CA TRP A 15 14.14 -5.43 29.90
C TRP A 15 15.16 -4.30 29.70
N LYS A 16 16.20 -4.27 30.53
CA LYS A 16 17.28 -3.31 30.34
C LYS A 16 18.22 -3.67 29.18
N ARG A 17 18.33 -4.95 28.80
CA ARG A 17 19.18 -5.46 27.70
C ARG A 17 18.65 -6.80 27.18
N THR A 18 18.15 -6.84 25.95
CA THR A 18 17.80 -8.08 25.23
C THR A 18 18.87 -8.38 24.19
N GLN A 19 19.42 -9.59 24.19
CA GLN A 19 20.36 -10.03 23.15
C GLN A 19 19.61 -10.67 22.00
N VAL A 20 19.75 -10.11 20.80
CA VAL A 20 19.22 -10.70 19.56
C VAL A 20 20.37 -11.39 18.84
N ARG A 21 20.22 -12.69 18.58
CA ARG A 21 21.14 -13.42 17.70
C ARG A 21 20.68 -13.25 16.26
N MET A 22 21.57 -12.77 15.40
CA MET A 22 21.28 -12.46 14.01
C MET A 22 22.31 -13.16 13.10
N PRO A 23 21.87 -13.78 11.98
CA PRO A 23 22.76 -14.21 10.91
C PRO A 23 23.70 -13.09 10.45
N GLN A 24 24.95 -13.43 10.13
CA GLN A 24 25.99 -12.46 9.77
C GLN A 24 25.56 -11.53 8.62
N GLU A 25 24.95 -12.09 7.57
CA GLU A 25 24.47 -11.33 6.42
C GLU A 25 23.44 -10.25 6.81
N GLN A 26 22.51 -10.58 7.71
CA GLN A 26 21.49 -9.64 8.17
C GLN A 26 22.08 -8.54 9.06
N TYR A 27 23.10 -8.89 9.86
CA TYR A 27 23.81 -7.92 10.69
C TYR A 27 24.56 -6.89 9.81
N GLU A 28 25.21 -7.35 8.74
CA GLU A 28 25.90 -6.46 7.79
C GLU A 28 24.94 -5.53 7.06
N VAL A 29 23.76 -6.01 6.67
CA VAL A 29 22.72 -5.17 6.06
C VAL A 29 22.22 -4.12 7.05
N LEU A 30 21.98 -4.50 8.30
CA LEU A 30 21.56 -3.57 9.36
C LEU A 30 22.63 -2.50 9.64
N MET A 31 23.90 -2.90 9.73
CA MET A 31 25.05 -1.99 9.89
C MET A 31 25.10 -0.94 8.76
N LYS A 32 25.05 -1.40 7.51
CA LYS A 32 25.07 -0.49 6.34
C LYS A 32 23.90 0.48 6.35
N TYR A 33 22.70 0.01 6.73
CA TYR A 33 21.54 0.87 6.87
C TYR A 33 21.73 1.90 7.99
N ALA A 34 22.24 1.49 9.14
CA ALA A 34 22.49 2.39 10.28
C ALA A 34 23.52 3.47 9.93
N GLU A 35 24.64 3.10 9.32
CA GLU A 35 25.68 4.03 8.87
C GLU A 35 25.16 5.04 7.86
N LYS A 36 24.44 4.57 6.83
CA LYS A 36 23.87 5.42 5.78
C LYS A 36 22.90 6.46 6.32
N ASN A 37 22.15 6.12 7.37
CA ASN A 37 21.14 6.99 7.97
C ASN A 37 21.61 7.69 9.26
N ASN A 38 22.89 7.55 9.64
CA ASN A 38 23.47 8.10 10.86
C ASN A 38 22.69 7.71 12.14
N LEU A 39 22.32 6.43 12.24
CA LEU A 39 21.56 5.86 13.34
C LEU A 39 22.43 4.94 14.20
N SER A 40 22.05 4.80 15.48
CA SER A 40 22.54 3.68 16.28
C SER A 40 21.96 2.36 15.76
N LEU A 41 22.66 1.24 15.96
CA LEU A 41 22.15 -0.08 15.57
C LEU A 41 20.79 -0.41 16.19
N ASN A 42 20.57 -0.02 17.45
CA ASN A 42 19.30 -0.24 18.13
C ASN A 42 18.17 0.57 17.48
N THR A 43 18.44 1.84 17.16
CA THR A 43 17.48 2.72 16.48
C THR A 43 17.13 2.20 15.10
N ALA A 44 18.15 1.83 14.32
CA ALA A 44 17.98 1.22 13.00
C ALA A 44 17.16 -0.07 13.05
N MET A 45 17.39 -0.93 14.06
CA MET A 45 16.64 -2.16 14.24
C MET A 45 15.16 -1.88 14.50
N LEU A 46 14.85 -0.95 15.41
CA LEU A 46 13.47 -0.58 15.73
C LEU A 46 12.75 0.04 14.53
N GLU A 47 13.43 0.90 13.77
CA GLU A 47 12.88 1.53 12.57
C GLU A 47 12.57 0.51 11.47
N LEU A 48 13.50 -0.42 11.19
CA LEU A 48 13.27 -1.47 10.20
C LEU A 48 12.19 -2.46 10.63
N MET A 49 12.07 -2.76 11.93
CA MET A 49 10.96 -3.56 12.46
C MET A 49 9.62 -2.86 12.25
N ASP A 50 9.53 -1.56 12.55
CA ASP A 50 8.30 -0.77 12.35
C ASP A 50 7.92 -0.70 10.87
N LEU A 51 8.90 -0.44 9.98
CA LEU A 51 8.69 -0.48 8.53
C LEU A 51 8.22 -1.86 8.05
N GLY A 52 8.82 -2.94 8.55
CA GLY A 52 8.41 -4.31 8.24
C GLY A 52 6.98 -4.60 8.67
N LEU A 53 6.61 -4.20 9.88
CA LEU A 53 5.25 -4.38 10.42
C LEU A 53 4.21 -3.54 9.67
N LYS A 54 4.51 -2.27 9.38
CA LYS A 54 3.66 -1.39 8.55
C LYS A 54 3.49 -1.96 7.15
N SER A 55 4.56 -2.44 6.52
CA SER A 55 4.47 -3.09 5.19
C SER A 55 3.59 -4.34 5.16
N LYS A 56 3.46 -5.04 6.30
CA LYS A 56 2.60 -6.21 6.45
C LYS A 56 1.15 -5.83 6.71
N ALA A 57 0.91 -4.84 7.56
CA ALA A 57 -0.43 -4.34 7.88
C ALA A 57 -1.06 -3.58 6.71
N GLU A 58 -0.26 -2.82 5.96
CA GLU A 58 -0.75 -1.93 4.91
C GLU A 58 -0.59 -2.55 3.50
N GLY A 59 -0.08 -3.80 3.40
CA GLY A 59 0.36 -4.40 2.15
C GLY A 59 1.67 -3.76 1.66
N LYS A 60 2.43 -4.45 0.79
CA LYS A 60 3.81 -4.08 0.37
C LYS A 60 4.03 -2.63 -0.11
N SER A 61 2.96 -1.85 -0.34
CA SER A 61 3.00 -0.43 -0.75
C SER A 61 2.14 0.50 0.11
N GLY A 62 1.39 0.00 1.09
CA GLY A 62 0.36 0.80 1.79
C GLY A 62 -0.92 1.02 0.99
N ARG A 63 -1.07 0.35 -0.16
CA ARG A 63 -2.09 0.67 -1.16
C ARG A 63 -2.73 -0.58 -1.76
N SER A 64 -4.03 -0.51 -2.04
CA SER A 64 -4.78 -1.53 -2.77
C SER A 64 -4.96 -1.13 -4.23
N ILE A 65 -4.76 -2.07 -5.15
CA ILE A 65 -4.91 -1.85 -6.59
C ILE A 65 -6.30 -2.33 -7.05
N TYR A 66 -6.98 -1.47 -7.79
CA TYR A 66 -8.28 -1.72 -8.40
C TYR A 66 -8.20 -1.46 -9.91
N PHE A 67 -9.16 -2.02 -10.64
CA PHE A 67 -9.44 -1.63 -12.01
C PHE A 67 -10.92 -1.32 -12.14
N ASN A 68 -11.26 -0.41 -13.04
CA ASN A 68 -12.63 -0.11 -13.41
C ASN A 68 -12.78 -0.11 -14.92
N ASP A 69 -13.92 -0.63 -15.35
CA ASP A 69 -14.29 -0.83 -16.74
C ASP A 69 -15.49 0.06 -17.06
N LEU A 70 -15.25 1.12 -17.84
CA LEU A 70 -16.28 2.09 -18.20
C LEU A 70 -16.73 1.87 -19.63
N ASN A 71 -18.03 1.63 -19.81
CA ASN A 71 -18.61 1.44 -21.12
C ASN A 71 -19.02 2.81 -21.70
N CYS A 72 -18.29 3.26 -22.71
CA CYS A 72 -18.57 4.55 -23.36
C CYS A 72 -19.88 4.52 -24.17
N VAL A 73 -20.49 3.35 -24.40
CA VAL A 73 -21.64 3.22 -25.31
C VAL A 73 -22.98 3.21 -24.57
N GLU A 74 -23.04 2.60 -23.40
CA GLU A 74 -24.29 2.29 -22.69
C GLU A 74 -24.94 3.53 -22.05
N ASP A 75 -24.14 4.46 -21.54
CA ASP A 75 -24.67 5.61 -20.78
C ASP A 75 -25.18 6.75 -21.68
N TYR A 76 -24.67 6.87 -22.92
CA TYR A 76 -25.00 7.97 -23.83
C TYR A 76 -25.27 7.49 -25.28
N PRO A 77 -26.31 6.66 -25.51
CA PRO A 77 -26.49 5.93 -26.77
C PRO A 77 -26.69 6.81 -28.02
N LYS A 78 -26.98 8.11 -27.86
CA LYS A 78 -27.30 9.04 -28.96
C LYS A 78 -26.15 9.96 -29.39
N GLN A 79 -25.04 10.00 -28.65
CA GLN A 79 -23.90 10.88 -28.97
C GLN A 79 -22.90 10.22 -29.92
N PRO A 80 -22.09 10.95 -30.69
CA PRO A 80 -20.95 10.37 -31.39
C PRO A 80 -19.90 9.86 -30.39
N LEU A 81 -19.15 8.81 -30.75
CA LEU A 81 -18.24 8.11 -29.84
C LEU A 81 -17.22 9.03 -29.15
N HIS A 82 -16.69 10.03 -29.86
CA HIS A 82 -15.68 10.95 -29.34
C HIS A 82 -16.20 11.86 -28.20
N GLU A 83 -17.48 12.24 -28.22
CA GLU A 83 -18.10 12.99 -27.13
C GLU A 83 -18.27 12.10 -25.89
N ARG A 84 -18.62 10.83 -26.10
CA ARG A 84 -18.77 9.86 -25.01
C ARG A 84 -17.45 9.58 -24.33
N THR A 85 -16.37 9.41 -25.10
CA THR A 85 -15.01 9.24 -24.54
C THR A 85 -14.59 10.47 -23.76
N ALA A 86 -14.85 11.68 -24.27
CA ALA A 86 -14.55 12.92 -23.55
C ALA A 86 -15.30 13.03 -22.20
N HIS A 87 -16.57 12.62 -22.15
CA HIS A 87 -17.33 12.56 -20.90
C HIS A 87 -16.73 11.58 -19.89
N VAL A 88 -16.34 10.39 -20.36
CA VAL A 88 -15.68 9.39 -19.50
C VAL A 88 -14.34 9.91 -18.98
N GLU A 89 -13.53 10.53 -19.83
CA GLU A 89 -12.26 11.16 -19.44
C GLU A 89 -12.44 12.26 -18.39
N GLN A 90 -13.47 13.09 -18.53
CA GLN A 90 -13.81 14.12 -17.53
C GLN A 90 -14.20 13.48 -16.19
N MET A 91 -15.01 12.42 -16.21
CA MET A 91 -15.41 11.72 -14.99
C MET A 91 -14.21 11.07 -14.28
N ILE A 92 -13.32 10.43 -15.03
CA ILE A 92 -12.07 9.86 -14.49
C ILE A 92 -11.23 11.00 -13.89
N SER A 93 -11.09 12.12 -14.59
CA SER A 93 -10.33 13.28 -14.12
C SER A 93 -10.90 13.86 -12.82
N ASP A 94 -12.22 14.03 -12.73
CA ASP A 94 -12.91 14.53 -11.54
C ASP A 94 -12.73 13.59 -10.34
N LEU A 95 -12.75 12.26 -10.56
CA LEU A 95 -12.48 11.27 -9.51
C LEU A 95 -11.11 11.48 -8.85
N PHE A 96 -10.04 11.58 -9.65
CA PHE A 96 -8.68 11.75 -9.13
C PHE A 96 -8.43 13.17 -8.59
N TYR A 97 -9.11 14.17 -9.13
CA TYR A 97 -9.05 15.53 -8.58
C TYR A 97 -9.67 15.61 -7.17
N ARG A 98 -10.82 14.96 -6.97
CA ARG A 98 -11.50 14.93 -5.66
C ARG A 98 -10.83 14.01 -4.64
N ASN A 99 -10.06 13.03 -5.11
CA ASN A 99 -9.36 12.06 -4.27
C ASN A 99 -7.84 12.10 -4.57
N PRO A 100 -7.12 13.13 -4.12
CA PRO A 100 -5.69 13.30 -4.41
C PRO A 100 -4.83 12.17 -3.84
N GLN A 101 -5.35 11.39 -2.89
CA GLN A 101 -4.71 10.21 -2.33
C GLN A 101 -4.80 8.98 -3.26
N TYR A 102 -5.65 9.02 -4.30
CA TYR A 102 -5.74 7.98 -5.32
C TYR A 102 -4.71 8.22 -6.41
N GLN A 103 -4.13 7.14 -6.95
CA GLN A 103 -3.10 7.24 -7.96
C GLN A 103 -3.49 6.40 -9.18
N LEU A 104 -3.66 7.07 -10.32
CA LEU A 104 -3.82 6.42 -11.62
C LEU A 104 -2.52 5.67 -11.97
N ILE A 105 -2.63 4.39 -12.29
CA ILE A 105 -1.50 3.52 -12.65
C ILE A 105 -1.42 3.35 -14.16
N ASN A 106 -2.57 3.06 -14.78
CA ASN A 106 -2.66 2.85 -16.21
C ASN A 106 -4.08 3.19 -16.70
N ILE A 107 -4.19 3.57 -17.96
CA ILE A 107 -5.47 3.77 -18.66
C ILE A 107 -5.32 3.24 -20.08
N GLU A 108 -6.29 2.48 -20.53
CA GLU A 108 -6.33 1.91 -21.88
C GLU A 108 -7.71 2.01 -22.50
N THR A 109 -7.72 2.10 -23.82
CA THR A 109 -8.92 2.11 -24.62
C THR A 109 -9.11 0.74 -25.26
N LEU A 110 -10.29 0.15 -25.09
CA LEU A 110 -10.65 -1.18 -25.55
C LEU A 110 -11.77 -1.10 -26.59
N ASN A 111 -11.89 -2.14 -27.41
CA ASN A 111 -12.98 -2.31 -28.39
C ASN A 111 -13.18 -1.07 -29.29
N ASP A 112 -12.10 -0.57 -29.90
CA ASP A 112 -12.11 0.59 -30.80
C ASP A 112 -12.69 1.88 -30.20
N GLY A 113 -12.42 2.16 -28.92
CA GLY A 113 -12.93 3.37 -28.25
C GLY A 113 -14.21 3.18 -27.46
N LYS A 114 -14.87 2.02 -27.59
CA LYS A 114 -16.16 1.76 -26.93
C LYS A 114 -16.06 1.55 -25.43
N LYS A 115 -14.87 1.25 -24.92
CA LYS A 115 -14.64 1.00 -23.50
C LYS A 115 -13.32 1.60 -23.07
N ILE A 116 -13.29 2.17 -21.87
CA ILE A 116 -12.07 2.64 -21.21
C ILE A 116 -11.88 1.81 -19.95
N ARG A 117 -10.68 1.21 -19.81
CA ARG A 117 -10.25 0.56 -18.58
C ARG A 117 -9.17 1.41 -17.94
N TYR A 118 -9.29 1.64 -16.64
CA TYR A 118 -8.20 2.24 -15.88
C TYR A 118 -7.91 1.46 -14.61
N TRP A 119 -6.63 1.42 -14.27
CA TRP A 119 -6.12 0.87 -13.03
C TRP A 119 -5.68 1.99 -12.14
N TYR A 120 -5.99 1.86 -10.86
CA TYR A 120 -5.63 2.85 -9.87
C TYR A 120 -5.33 2.18 -8.55
N SER A 121 -4.57 2.88 -7.73
CA SER A 121 -4.36 2.48 -6.34
C SER A 121 -5.03 3.47 -5.41
N ILE A 122 -5.54 2.95 -4.30
CA ILE A 122 -6.10 3.71 -3.18
C ILE A 122 -5.35 3.35 -1.90
N PRO A 123 -5.35 4.21 -0.86
CA PRO A 123 -4.81 3.86 0.45
C PRO A 123 -5.45 2.57 0.98
N ARG A 124 -4.65 1.71 1.63
CA ARG A 124 -5.16 0.45 2.19
C ARG A 124 -6.28 0.67 3.21
N SER A 125 -6.26 1.79 3.94
CA SER A 125 -7.32 2.19 4.87
C SER A 125 -8.70 2.39 4.21
N GLU A 126 -8.74 2.65 2.90
CA GLU A 126 -9.97 2.82 2.11
C GLU A 126 -10.29 1.56 1.27
N SER A 127 -9.48 0.51 1.42
CA SER A 127 -9.66 -0.76 0.71
C SER A 127 -10.89 -1.50 1.21
N PHE A 128 -11.76 -1.90 0.29
CA PHE A 128 -12.85 -2.85 0.56
C PHE A 128 -12.39 -4.32 0.61
N ARG A 129 -11.09 -4.57 0.39
CA ARG A 129 -10.46 -5.89 0.51
C ARG A 129 -9.58 -5.87 1.76
N ASP A 130 -10.00 -6.62 2.79
CA ASP A 130 -9.20 -6.90 3.99
C ASP A 130 -7.86 -7.57 3.64
#